data_AF-A0A8X7UU90-F1
#
_entry.id   AF-A0A8X7UU90-F1
#
_cell.length_a   1.000
_cell.length_b   1.000
_cell.length_c   1.000
_cell.angle_alpha   90.00
_cell.angle_beta   90.00
_cell.angle_gamma   90.00
#
_symmetry.space_group_name_H-M   'P 1'
#
loop_
_entity.id
_entity.type
_entity.pdbx_description
1 polymer ?
#
loop_
_entity_poly.entity_id
_entity_poly.type
_entity_poly.pdbx_seq_one_letter_code
_entity_poly.pdbx_strand_id
1 'polypeptide(L)'
;MSLFCCGLVQSSAISDTCVAMKEWVDHLHAETALSSILSCVDEQTTNQTLAQNKFVINSIVTIVNTFANTNPSPGQNFYYNQSRPPMPPLCSPFDTNVEDRERGSWELSIGNASSVHTYLCNVFN
;
A
#
# COMPACT_ATOMS: atom_id res chain seq x y z
N MET A 1 -13.07 25.71 -24.78
CA MET A 1 -14.33 25.58 -24.01
C MET A 1 -14.12 24.44 -23.03
N SER A 2 -14.49 24.69 -21.78
CA SER A 2 -13.97 24.09 -20.54
C SER A 2 -14.02 22.56 -20.41
N LEU A 3 -13.02 22.04 -19.68
CA LEU A 3 -13.10 20.77 -18.97
C LEU A 3 -14.40 20.72 -18.15
N PHE A 4 -15.24 19.73 -18.45
CA PHE A 4 -16.41 19.38 -17.67
C PHE A 4 -16.44 17.85 -17.52
N CYS A 5 -15.56 17.33 -16.66
CA CYS A 5 -15.55 15.92 -16.27
C CYS A 5 -15.40 15.76 -14.75
N CYS A 6 -15.94 16.70 -13.97
CA CYS A 6 -16.05 16.53 -12.54
C CYS A 6 -17.30 17.29 -12.07
N GLY A 7 -18.43 16.61 -11.91
CA GLY A 7 -19.59 17.31 -11.35
C GLY A 7 -20.89 16.53 -11.17
N LEU A 8 -21.22 15.50 -11.95
CA LEU A 8 -22.58 14.94 -11.89
C LEU A 8 -22.61 13.43 -12.03
N VAL A 9 -22.18 12.71 -11.00
CA VAL A 9 -22.63 11.32 -10.85
C VAL A 9 -22.85 11.00 -9.37
N GLN A 10 -23.88 11.61 -8.79
CA GLN A 10 -24.35 11.27 -7.46
C GLN A 10 -25.43 10.17 -7.60
N SER A 11 -25.14 8.98 -7.09
CA SER A 11 -26.05 7.83 -6.82
C SER A 11 -26.16 6.68 -7.86
N SER A 12 -25.98 6.88 -9.17
CA SER A 12 -25.95 5.78 -10.16
C SER A 12 -24.54 5.43 -10.68
N ALA A 13 -23.57 6.31 -10.43
CA ALA A 13 -22.18 6.16 -10.89
C ALA A 13 -21.52 4.88 -10.42
N ILE A 14 -21.80 4.48 -9.18
CA ILE A 14 -21.03 3.45 -8.49
C ILE A 14 -21.35 2.08 -9.10
N SER A 15 -22.62 1.83 -9.43
CA SER A 15 -23.04 0.63 -10.15
C SER A 15 -22.39 0.57 -11.54
N ASP A 16 -22.44 1.68 -12.28
CA ASP A 16 -21.89 1.75 -13.64
C ASP A 16 -20.35 1.64 -13.63
N THR A 17 -19.69 2.16 -12.59
CA THR A 17 -18.23 2.04 -12.39
C THR A 17 -17.82 0.61 -12.06
N CYS A 18 -18.55 -0.08 -11.17
CA CYS A 18 -18.28 -1.48 -10.86
C CYS A 18 -18.53 -2.40 -12.06
N VAL A 19 -19.58 -2.14 -12.84
CA VAL A 19 -19.86 -2.87 -14.08
C VAL A 19 -18.75 -2.63 -15.11
N ALA A 20 -18.33 -1.37 -15.30
CA ALA A 20 -17.22 -1.03 -16.21
C ALA A 20 -15.87 -1.62 -15.77
N MET A 21 -15.57 -1.63 -14.47
CA MET A 21 -14.36 -2.29 -13.94
C MET A 21 -14.41 -3.80 -14.16
N LYS A 22 -15.58 -4.43 -13.94
CA LYS A 22 -15.77 -5.86 -14.16
C LYS A 22 -15.65 -6.23 -15.65
N GLU A 23 -16.29 -5.46 -16.53
CA GLU A 23 -16.22 -5.66 -17.98
C GLU A 23 -14.78 -5.53 -18.49
N TRP A 24 -14.01 -4.58 -17.97
CA TRP A 24 -12.60 -4.44 -18.29
C TRP A 24 -11.75 -5.63 -17.81
N VAL A 25 -11.97 -6.12 -16.59
CA VAL A 25 -11.29 -7.32 -16.07
C VAL A 25 -11.62 -8.55 -16.92
N ASP A 26 -12.89 -8.71 -17.29
CA ASP A 26 -13.37 -9.86 -18.07
C ASP A 26 -12.93 -9.77 -19.56
N HIS A 27 -12.62 -8.57 -20.07
CA HIS A 27 -12.25 -8.32 -21.47
C HIS A 27 -11.03 -7.38 -21.65
N LEU A 28 -9.88 -7.79 -21.12
CA LEU A 28 -8.60 -7.04 -21.16
C LEU A 28 -8.11 -6.60 -22.56
N HIS A 29 -8.53 -7.27 -23.63
CA HIS A 29 -8.12 -6.96 -25.01
C HIS A 29 -9.24 -6.34 -25.86
N ALA A 30 -10.44 -6.13 -25.30
CA ALA A 30 -11.53 -5.44 -25.98
C ALA A 30 -11.55 -3.96 -25.60
N GLU A 31 -12.07 -3.12 -26.50
CA GLU A 31 -12.39 -1.75 -26.13
C GLU A 31 -13.57 -1.74 -25.14
N THR A 32 -13.32 -1.25 -23.93
CA THR A 32 -14.31 -1.03 -22.87
C THR A 32 -14.29 0.43 -22.45
N ALA A 33 -15.31 0.87 -21.72
CA ALA A 33 -15.35 2.23 -21.17
C ALA A 33 -14.09 2.54 -20.33
N LEU A 34 -13.61 1.58 -19.54
CA LEU A 34 -12.39 1.73 -18.75
C LEU A 34 -11.12 1.67 -19.63
N SER A 35 -11.08 0.83 -20.66
CA SER A 35 -9.91 0.73 -21.54
C SER A 35 -9.67 2.03 -22.32
N SER A 36 -10.74 2.76 -22.68
CA SER A 36 -10.64 4.07 -23.34
C SER A 36 -10.01 5.17 -22.48
N ILE A 37 -10.11 5.04 -21.15
CA ILE A 37 -9.50 5.94 -20.17
C ILE A 37 -8.05 5.51 -19.90
N LEU A 38 -7.82 4.20 -19.73
CA LEU A 38 -6.50 3.65 -19.42
C LEU A 38 -5.52 3.77 -20.60
N SER A 39 -6.00 3.69 -21.84
CA SER A 39 -5.16 3.85 -23.04
C SER A 39 -4.64 5.28 -23.25
N CYS A 40 -5.02 6.23 -22.38
CA CYS A 40 -4.42 7.56 -22.34
C CYS A 40 -3.09 7.60 -21.55
N VAL A 41 -2.69 6.52 -20.88
CA VAL A 41 -1.41 6.47 -20.13
C VAL A 41 -0.33 5.87 -21.02
N ASP A 42 0.71 6.65 -21.31
CA ASP A 42 1.85 6.16 -22.08
C ASP A 42 2.77 5.24 -21.23
N GLU A 43 3.58 4.45 -21.91
CA GLU A 43 4.49 3.49 -21.28
C GLU A 43 5.49 4.17 -20.33
N GLN A 44 5.99 5.36 -20.69
CA GLN A 44 6.92 6.11 -19.85
C GLN A 44 6.24 6.54 -18.55
N THR A 45 5.02 7.09 -18.61
CA THR A 45 4.24 7.44 -17.42
C THR A 45 3.93 6.22 -16.56
N THR A 46 3.64 5.08 -17.18
CA THR A 46 3.41 3.80 -16.49
C THR A 46 4.66 3.35 -15.73
N ASN A 47 5.82 3.35 -16.38
CA ASN A 47 7.09 2.95 -15.77
C ASN A 47 7.52 3.90 -14.65
N GLN A 48 7.32 5.21 -14.83
CA GLN A 48 7.56 6.20 -13.79
C GLN A 48 6.65 5.98 -12.58
N THR A 49 5.35 5.76 -12.82
CA THR A 49 4.38 5.47 -11.75
C THR A 49 4.74 4.19 -11.01
N LEU A 50 5.15 3.15 -11.72
CA LEU A 50 5.62 1.91 -11.12
C LEU A 50 6.85 2.14 -10.22
N ALA A 51 7.87 2.83 -10.73
CA ALA A 51 9.07 3.15 -9.96
C ALA A 51 8.75 3.96 -8.68
N GLN A 52 7.87 4.95 -8.79
CA GLN A 52 7.40 5.73 -7.63
C GLN A 52 6.63 4.85 -6.63
N ASN A 53 5.74 3.98 -7.11
CA ASN A 53 5.01 3.07 -6.24
C ASN A 53 5.92 2.12 -5.47
N LYS A 54 6.95 1.57 -6.13
CA LYS A 54 7.95 0.72 -5.46
C LYS A 54 8.68 1.49 -4.34
N PHE A 55 9.03 2.75 -4.57
CA PHE A 55 9.62 3.62 -3.55
C PHE A 55 8.66 3.90 -2.38
N VAL A 56 7.39 4.16 -2.67
CA VAL A 56 6.35 4.38 -1.66
C VAL A 56 6.19 3.14 -0.78
N ILE A 57 6.19 1.94 -1.37
CA ILE A 57 6.12 0.67 -0.63
C ILE A 57 7.31 0.53 0.33
N ASN A 58 8.55 0.75 -0.14
CA ASN A 58 9.75 0.77 0.70
C ASN A 58 9.63 1.76 1.87
N SER A 59 9.11 2.95 1.59
CA SER A 59 8.94 4.01 2.60
C SER A 59 7.94 3.60 3.68
N ILE A 60 6.81 3.01 3.30
CA ILE A 60 5.81 2.51 4.25
C ILE A 60 6.40 1.42 5.14
N VAL A 61 7.08 0.43 4.55
CA VAL A 61 7.72 -0.66 5.31
C VAL A 61 8.75 -0.11 6.31
N THR A 62 9.56 0.86 5.89
CA THR A 62 10.56 1.52 6.74
C THR A 62 9.93 2.24 7.92
N ILE A 63 8.86 3.01 7.68
CA ILE A 63 8.13 3.73 8.73
C ILE A 63 7.56 2.74 9.75
N VAL A 64 6.86 1.70 9.29
CA VAL A 64 6.25 0.71 10.18
C VAL A 64 7.31 0.00 11.03
N ASN A 65 8.41 -0.44 10.41
CA ASN A 65 9.51 -1.10 11.13
C ASN A 65 10.15 -0.20 12.18
N THR A 66 10.26 1.11 11.88
CA THR A 66 10.79 2.11 12.81
C THR A 66 9.85 2.26 14.00
N PHE A 67 8.57 2.54 13.78
CA PHE A 67 7.60 2.75 14.86
C PHE A 67 7.37 1.49 15.71
N ALA A 68 7.35 0.31 15.09
CA ALA A 68 7.17 -0.95 15.80
C ALA A 68 8.30 -1.24 16.80
N ASN A 69 9.52 -0.78 16.51
CA ASN A 69 10.72 -1.06 17.31
C ASN A 69 11.33 0.19 17.96
N THR A 70 10.61 1.32 17.95
CA THR A 70 11.10 2.55 18.60
C THR A 70 11.07 2.37 20.12
N ASN A 71 12.22 2.54 20.77
CA ASN A 71 12.35 2.46 22.22
C ASN A 71 12.96 3.78 22.76
N PRO A 72 12.15 4.84 22.94
CA PRO A 72 12.64 6.12 23.42
C PRO A 72 13.11 6.00 24.86
N SER A 73 14.09 6.82 25.27
CA SER A 73 14.50 6.89 26.67
C SER A 73 13.44 7.59 27.53
N PRO A 74 13.35 7.26 28.84
CA PRO A 74 12.47 7.97 29.77
C PRO A 74 12.72 9.49 29.71
N GLY A 75 11.65 10.27 29.49
CA GLY A 75 11.73 11.74 29.40
C GLY A 75 11.85 12.30 27.98
N GLN A 76 11.90 11.46 26.94
CA GLN A 76 11.76 11.92 25.55
C GLN A 76 10.30 11.99 25.09
N ASN A 77 10.03 12.83 24.09
CA ASN A 77 8.73 12.86 23.42
C ASN A 77 8.38 11.47 22.86
N PHE A 78 7.11 11.09 22.98
CA PHE A 78 6.60 9.77 22.59
C PHE A 78 7.20 8.59 23.38
N TYR A 79 7.74 8.81 24.59
CA TYR A 79 8.15 7.73 25.49
C TYR A 79 6.96 6.88 25.94
N TYR A 80 7.07 5.56 25.77
CA TYR A 80 6.21 4.56 26.39
C TYR A 80 7.02 3.31 26.71
N ASN A 81 6.70 2.64 27.81
CA ASN A 81 7.41 1.44 28.24
C ASN A 81 6.95 0.24 27.40
N GLN A 82 7.72 -0.09 26.36
CA GLN A 82 7.51 -1.31 25.58
C GLN A 82 7.99 -2.53 26.36
N SER A 83 7.11 -3.13 27.14
CA SER A 83 7.41 -4.36 27.90
C SER A 83 7.54 -5.62 27.01
N ARG A 84 7.43 -5.50 25.68
CA ARG A 84 7.48 -6.61 24.73
C ARG A 84 8.83 -6.70 24.00
N PRO A 85 9.20 -7.89 23.52
CA PRO A 85 10.34 -8.05 22.62
C PRO A 85 10.17 -7.22 21.33
N PRO A 86 11.27 -6.84 20.67
CA PRO A 86 11.23 -6.20 19.36
C PRO A 86 10.45 -7.06 18.36
N MET A 87 9.62 -6.42 17.54
CA MET A 87 8.91 -7.06 16.45
C MET A 87 9.90 -7.35 15.31
N PRO A 88 9.93 -8.58 14.74
CA PRO A 88 10.66 -8.83 13.52
C PRO A 88 10.18 -7.87 12.43
N PRO A 89 11.07 -7.30 11.61
CA PRO A 89 10.65 -6.31 10.64
C PRO A 89 9.83 -6.92 9.52
N LEU A 90 8.94 -6.11 8.98
CA LEU A 90 8.29 -6.36 7.73
C LEU A 90 9.30 -6.38 6.59
N CYS A 91 9.17 -7.37 5.73
CA CYS A 91 9.90 -7.49 4.47
C CYS A 91 9.36 -6.44 3.49
N SER A 92 10.28 -5.69 2.89
CA SER A 92 9.97 -4.98 1.64
C SER A 92 10.27 -5.88 0.45
N PRO A 93 9.39 -5.95 -0.57
CA PRO A 93 9.66 -6.69 -1.79
C PRO A 93 10.73 -6.02 -2.68
N PHE A 94 11.11 -4.78 -2.39
CA PHE A 94 12.11 -4.03 -3.17
C PHE A 94 13.32 -3.65 -2.31
N ASP A 95 14.48 -3.53 -2.96
CA ASP A 95 15.72 -3.05 -2.35
C ASP A 95 15.84 -1.52 -2.41
N THR A 96 16.98 -0.96 -1.96
CA THR A 96 17.23 0.48 -1.97
C THR A 96 17.33 1.08 -3.38
N ASN A 97 17.64 0.26 -4.38
CA ASN A 97 17.67 0.65 -5.79
C ASN A 97 16.32 0.43 -6.48
N VAL A 98 15.28 0.04 -5.71
CA VAL A 98 13.91 -0.15 -6.20
C VAL A 98 13.80 -1.39 -7.12
N GLU A 99 14.74 -2.33 -6.97
CA GLU A 99 14.76 -3.61 -7.66
C GLU A 99 14.12 -4.70 -6.82
N ASP A 100 13.60 -5.74 -7.49
CA ASP A 100 12.92 -6.84 -6.82
C ASP A 100 13.92 -7.65 -5.97
N ARG A 101 13.52 -7.96 -4.74
CA ARG A 101 14.39 -8.62 -3.76
C ARG A 101 13.69 -9.83 -3.14
N GLU A 102 14.47 -10.88 -2.91
CA GLU A 102 14.01 -11.97 -2.06
C GLU A 102 13.93 -11.54 -0.59
N ARG A 103 12.97 -12.15 0.11
CA ARG A 103 12.72 -11.91 1.54
C ARG A 103 13.77 -12.64 2.38
N GLY A 104 14.32 -11.94 3.37
CA GLY A 104 15.22 -12.51 4.36
C GLY A 104 14.51 -13.50 5.28
N SER A 105 15.26 -14.46 5.83
CA SER A 105 14.73 -15.52 6.70
C SER A 105 14.11 -15.02 8.02
N TRP A 106 14.46 -13.80 8.43
CA TRP A 106 14.05 -13.16 9.68
C TRP A 106 13.00 -12.05 9.48
N GLU A 107 12.63 -11.78 8.22
CA GLU A 107 11.64 -10.76 7.86
C GLU A 107 10.25 -11.35 7.68
N LEU A 108 9.23 -10.57 8.00
CA LEU A 108 7.83 -10.99 7.94
C LEU A 108 7.12 -10.41 6.73
N SER A 109 6.31 -11.22 6.05
CA SER A 109 5.36 -10.68 5.07
C SER A 109 4.23 -9.93 5.77
N ILE A 110 3.70 -8.88 5.14
CA ILE A 110 2.61 -8.06 5.70
C ILE A 110 1.37 -8.90 6.09
N GLY A 111 1.02 -9.92 5.30
CA GLY A 111 -0.12 -10.79 5.58
C GLY A 111 0.04 -11.69 6.81
N ASN A 112 1.29 -11.98 7.21
CA ASN A 112 1.61 -12.80 8.38
C ASN A 112 2.04 -11.96 9.58
N ALA A 113 2.06 -10.62 9.46
CA ALA A 113 2.47 -9.75 10.55
C ALA A 113 1.57 -9.89 11.80
N SER A 114 0.28 -10.14 11.59
CA SER A 114 -0.71 -10.33 12.66
C SER A 114 -0.64 -11.69 13.34
N SER A 115 -0.11 -12.72 12.67
CA SER A 115 -0.09 -14.09 13.18
C SER A 115 1.16 -14.41 14.02
N VAL A 116 2.24 -13.62 13.85
CA VAL A 116 3.50 -13.88 14.55
C VAL A 116 3.41 -13.52 16.02
N HIS A 117 2.63 -12.50 16.39
CA HIS A 117 2.39 -12.12 17.79
C HIS A 117 0.90 -11.84 18.01
N THR A 118 0.24 -12.67 18.82
CA THR A 118 -1.11 -12.39 19.31
C THR A 118 -1.05 -11.16 20.23
N TYR A 119 -1.36 -10.00 19.68
CA TYR A 119 -1.51 -8.77 20.45
C TYR A 119 -2.88 -8.82 21.15
N LEU A 120 -2.94 -9.45 22.33
CA LEU A 120 -3.97 -9.11 23.30
C LEU A 120 -3.73 -7.65 23.72
N CYS A 121 -4.43 -6.73 23.07
CA CYS A 121 -4.64 -5.40 23.61
C CYS A 121 -5.56 -5.56 24.81
N ASN A 122 -4.99 -5.76 26.00
CA ASN A 122 -5.75 -5.59 27.23
C ASN A 122 -6.06 -4.10 27.34
N VAL A 123 -7.26 -3.71 26.89
CA VAL A 123 -7.83 -2.41 27.23
C VAL A 123 -8.05 -2.46 28.74
N PHE A 124 -7.19 -1.76 29.49
CA PHE A 124 -7.43 -1.57 30.92
C PHE A 124 -8.75 -0.80 31.06
N ASN A 125 -9.71 -1.41 31.76
CA ASN A 125 -11.00 -0.86 32.13
C ASN A 125 -10.86 0.09 33.32
#